data_AF-A0A345IKY8-F1
#
_entry.id   AF-A0A345IKY8-F1
#
_cell.length_a   1.000
_cell.length_b   1.000
_cell.length_c   1.000
_cell.angle_alpha   90.00
_cell.angle_beta   90.00
_cell.angle_gamma   90.00
#
_symmetry.space_group_name_H-M   'P 1'
#
loop_
_entity.id
_entity.type
_entity.pdbx_description
1 polymer ?
#
loop_
_entity_poly.entity_id
_entity_poly.type
_entity_poly.pdbx_seq_one_letter_code
_entity_poly.pdbx_strand_id
1 'polypeptide(L)'
;MPRPVLLLLAAALLGGCAAHPGSTSREAARVLEQAGLAQHPRPFTFTEYGSAPRVGDGVQFTVPGVGAAGHVIHVTNVHERRALNDHYARSPGSRSAMLGPLVLHVSGDPSGEVYRWARDTLRDWQAGQKE
;
A
#
# COMPACT_ATOMS: atom_id res chain seq x y z
N MET A 1 4.10 48.17 -28.48
CA MET A 1 5.22 48.04 -27.51
C MET A 1 4.65 48.27 -26.10
N PRO A 2 5.19 47.61 -25.05
CA PRO A 2 4.50 46.55 -24.29
C PRO A 2 3.77 46.96 -22.99
N ARG A 3 2.96 46.01 -22.51
CA ARG A 3 2.29 45.91 -21.19
C ARG A 3 3.26 45.98 -20.01
N PRO A 4 2.83 46.46 -18.83
CA PRO A 4 3.26 45.93 -17.55
C PRO A 4 2.16 45.03 -16.98
N VAL A 5 2.37 43.73 -17.16
CA VAL A 5 1.79 42.68 -16.31
C VAL A 5 2.63 42.68 -15.04
N LEU A 6 2.05 42.99 -13.88
CA LEU A 6 2.72 42.73 -12.61
C LEU A 6 1.71 42.42 -11.51
N LEU A 7 1.97 41.29 -10.86
CA LEU A 7 1.54 40.91 -9.51
C LEU A 7 0.08 40.54 -9.29
N LEU A 8 -0.19 39.24 -9.34
CA LEU A 8 -0.91 38.53 -8.26
C LEU A 8 -0.70 37.03 -8.45
N LEU A 9 0.48 36.55 -8.05
CA LEU A 9 0.80 35.14 -7.97
C LEU A 9 1.49 34.85 -6.64
N ALA A 10 0.70 34.65 -5.57
CA ALA A 10 1.13 33.99 -4.33
C ALA A 10 -0.05 33.88 -3.34
N ALA A 11 -1.04 33.04 -3.66
CA ALA A 11 -2.04 32.63 -2.67
C ALA A 11 -2.59 31.24 -2.98
N ALA A 12 -1.72 30.22 -2.93
CA ALA A 12 -2.14 28.82 -2.93
C ALA A 12 -1.14 27.90 -2.20
N LEU A 13 -0.47 28.38 -1.15
CA LEU A 13 0.48 27.59 -0.35
C LEU A 13 -0.08 27.06 0.98
N LEU A 14 -1.40 27.06 1.16
CA LEU A 14 -2.07 26.53 2.36
C LEU A 14 -3.32 25.70 2.00
N GLY A 15 -3.26 24.96 0.89
CA GLY A 15 -4.18 23.86 0.62
C GLY A 15 -3.52 22.58 1.10
N GLY A 16 -4.13 21.90 2.07
CA GLY A 16 -3.53 20.78 2.78
C GLY A 16 -2.89 19.73 1.89
N CYS A 17 -1.96 18.97 2.48
CA CYS A 17 -1.58 17.64 2.01
C CYS A 17 -2.85 16.76 1.96
N ALA A 18 -3.68 16.96 0.94
CA ALA A 18 -4.66 15.98 0.54
C ALA A 18 -3.82 14.76 0.17
N ALA A 19 -3.92 13.73 0.99
CA ALA A 19 -3.48 12.40 0.62
C ALA A 19 -3.92 12.18 -0.83
N HIS A 20 -2.96 11.94 -1.73
CA HIS A 20 -3.29 11.57 -3.10
C HIS A 20 -4.32 10.43 -3.01
N PRO A 21 -5.54 10.59 -3.56
CA PRO A 21 -6.57 9.58 -3.46
C PRO A 21 -6.14 8.21 -4.02
N GLY A 22 -5.15 8.20 -4.91
CA GLY A 22 -4.82 7.04 -5.75
C GLY A 22 -4.02 5.91 -5.11
N SER A 23 -3.97 5.77 -3.77
CA SER A 23 -3.31 4.59 -3.17
C SER A 23 -3.96 4.08 -1.90
N THR A 24 -5.27 3.86 -1.96
CA THR A 24 -5.98 3.17 -0.87
C THR A 24 -5.66 1.67 -0.87
N SER A 25 -5.80 1.02 0.29
CA SER A 25 -5.65 -0.44 0.40
C SER A 25 -6.71 -1.19 -0.41
N ARG A 26 -7.90 -0.62 -0.58
CA ARG A 26 -8.98 -1.19 -1.40
C ARG A 26 -8.64 -1.19 -2.89
N GLU A 27 -8.07 -0.12 -3.41
CA GLU A 27 -7.63 -0.06 -4.81
C GLU A 27 -6.45 -1.00 -5.06
N ALA A 28 -5.47 -1.01 -4.16
CA ALA A 28 -4.35 -1.94 -4.24
C ALA A 28 -4.82 -3.41 -4.27
N ALA A 29 -5.79 -3.78 -3.42
CA ALA A 29 -6.37 -5.11 -3.43
C ALA A 29 -7.09 -5.45 -4.75
N ARG A 30 -7.81 -4.48 -5.34
CA ARG A 30 -8.44 -4.67 -6.66
C ARG A 30 -7.41 -4.88 -7.77
N VAL A 31 -6.29 -4.16 -7.74
CA VAL A 31 -5.21 -4.34 -8.70
C VAL A 31 -4.61 -5.74 -8.59
N LEU A 32 -4.38 -6.23 -7.38
CA LEU A 32 -3.92 -7.61 -7.15
C LEU A 32 -4.95 -8.64 -7.64
N GLU A 33 -6.25 -8.39 -7.42
CA GLU A 33 -7.33 -9.26 -7.88
C GLU A 33 -7.40 -9.32 -9.41
N GLN A 34 -7.31 -8.17 -10.09
CA GLN A 34 -7.26 -8.07 -11.55
C GLN A 34 -6.02 -8.77 -12.14
N ALA A 35 -4.91 -8.77 -11.41
CA ALA A 35 -3.70 -9.49 -11.79
C ALA A 35 -3.76 -11.00 -11.50
N GLY A 36 -4.85 -11.51 -10.90
CA GLY A 36 -4.98 -12.92 -10.50
C GLY A 36 -4.18 -13.31 -9.25
N LEU A 37 -3.64 -12.33 -8.53
CA LEU A 37 -2.81 -12.51 -7.33
C LEU A 37 -3.60 -12.49 -6.02
N ALA A 38 -4.85 -12.08 -6.07
CA ALA A 38 -5.72 -12.01 -4.91
C ALA A 38 -7.11 -12.54 -5.24
N GLN A 39 -7.68 -13.30 -4.31
CA GLN A 39 -9.07 -13.71 -4.30
C GLN A 39 -9.73 -13.25 -3.00
N HIS A 40 -10.99 -12.86 -3.13
CA HIS A 40 -11.87 -12.51 -2.01
C HIS A 40 -11.25 -11.49 -1.03
N PRO A 41 -10.89 -10.28 -1.51
CA PRO A 41 -10.41 -9.23 -0.64
C PRO A 41 -11.46 -8.89 0.41
N ARG A 42 -11.07 -8.91 1.68
CA ARG A 42 -11.97 -8.62 2.80
C ARG A 42 -11.41 -7.48 3.65
N PRO A 43 -12.26 -6.58 4.17
CA PRO A 43 -11.82 -5.59 5.15
C PRO A 43 -11.10 -6.30 6.29
N PHE A 44 -9.87 -5.88 6.54
CA PHE A 44 -9.10 -6.37 7.67
C PHE A 44 -9.52 -5.57 8.90
N THR A 45 -10.25 -6.19 9.82
CA THR A 45 -10.88 -5.54 10.99
C THR A 45 -10.07 -5.72 12.29
N PHE A 46 -8.80 -6.11 12.18
CA PHE A 46 -7.94 -6.69 13.23
C PHE A 46 -8.35 -8.09 13.65
N THR A 47 -7.55 -9.08 13.31
CA THR A 47 -7.50 -10.35 14.03
C THR A 47 -6.07 -10.91 14.00
N GLU A 48 -5.50 -11.16 15.19
CA GLU A 48 -4.47 -12.17 15.52
C GLU A 48 -2.94 -11.88 15.48
N TYR A 49 -2.45 -10.64 15.51
CA TYR A 49 -1.00 -10.40 15.68
C TYR A 49 -0.67 -9.37 16.77
N GLY A 50 -0.87 -9.77 18.03
CA GLY A 50 -0.23 -9.17 19.22
C GLY A 50 -0.28 -7.63 19.35
N SER A 51 0.87 -7.05 19.70
CA SER A 51 1.10 -5.64 20.05
C SER A 51 1.38 -4.72 18.84
N ALA A 52 0.89 -5.06 17.64
CA ALA A 52 1.10 -4.23 16.46
C ALA A 52 0.44 -2.83 16.65
N PRO A 53 1.17 -1.73 16.38
CA PRO A 53 0.66 -0.37 16.53
C PRO A 53 -0.55 -0.11 15.63
N ARG A 54 -1.39 0.86 16.03
CA ARG A 54 -2.64 1.30 15.40
C ARG A 54 -2.59 1.15 13.87
N VAL A 55 -3.39 0.23 13.35
CA VAL A 55 -3.35 -0.23 11.97
C VAL A 55 -4.33 0.63 11.18
N GLY A 56 -3.85 1.31 10.13
CA GLY A 56 -4.72 2.05 9.21
C GLY A 56 -5.68 1.15 8.44
N ASP A 57 -6.35 1.67 7.43
CA ASP A 57 -7.32 0.89 6.64
C ASP A 57 -6.63 -0.24 5.88
N GLY A 58 -6.99 -1.49 6.18
CA GLY A 58 -6.37 -2.69 5.60
C GLY A 58 -7.34 -3.59 4.85
N VAL A 59 -6.83 -4.32 3.86
CA VAL A 59 -7.54 -5.38 3.15
C VAL A 59 -6.69 -6.64 3.16
N GLN A 60 -7.30 -7.75 3.60
CA GLN A 60 -6.70 -9.08 3.52
C GLN A 60 -7.10 -9.78 2.21
N PHE A 61 -6.22 -10.59 1.66
CA PHE A 61 -6.48 -11.38 0.45
C PHE A 61 -5.85 -12.77 0.55
N THR A 62 -6.43 -13.73 -0.18
CA THR A 62 -5.88 -15.07 -0.36
C THR A 62 -5.35 -15.24 -1.77
N VAL A 63 -4.25 -15.96 -1.94
CA VAL A 63 -3.61 -16.17 -3.24
C VAL A 63 -4.00 -17.55 -3.75
N PRO A 64 -4.60 -17.66 -4.96
CA PRO A 64 -5.08 -18.93 -5.47
C PRO A 64 -3.97 -19.94 -5.74
N GLY A 65 -4.28 -21.22 -5.52
CA GLY A 65 -3.45 -22.36 -5.96
C GLY A 65 -2.17 -22.62 -5.17
N VAL A 66 -1.71 -21.66 -4.36
CA VAL A 66 -0.41 -21.74 -3.65
C VAL A 66 -0.52 -21.65 -2.12
N GLY A 67 -1.70 -21.40 -1.57
CA GLY A 67 -1.93 -21.35 -0.13
C GLY A 67 -1.33 -20.13 0.58
N ALA A 68 -0.77 -19.18 -0.17
CA ALA A 68 -0.27 -17.93 0.37
C ALA A 68 -1.42 -16.97 0.70
N ALA A 69 -1.20 -16.11 1.70
CA ALA A 69 -2.15 -15.08 2.09
C ALA A 69 -1.40 -13.80 2.43
N GLY A 70 -2.08 -12.67 2.23
CA GLY A 70 -1.46 -11.38 2.46
C GLY A 70 -2.45 -10.31 2.87
N HIS A 71 -1.90 -9.14 3.16
CA HIS A 71 -2.68 -7.94 3.37
C HIS A 71 -1.97 -6.73 2.81
N VAL A 72 -2.77 -5.77 2.37
CA VAL A 72 -2.32 -4.42 2.01
C VAL A 72 -2.92 -3.46 3.02
N ILE A 73 -2.07 -2.68 3.68
CA ILE A 73 -2.48 -1.72 4.72
C ILE A 73 -2.10 -0.33 4.27
N HIS A 74 -3.06 0.58 4.28
CA HIS A 74 -2.85 1.99 3.99
C HIS A 74 -2.51 2.75 5.28
N VAL A 75 -1.30 3.30 5.35
CA VAL A 75 -0.79 4.01 6.52
C VAL A 75 -0.13 5.31 6.06
N THR A 76 -0.72 6.44 6.41
CA THR A 76 -0.24 7.76 5.94
C THR A 76 1.00 8.25 6.70
N ASN A 77 1.16 7.87 7.97
CA ASN A 77 2.32 8.20 8.77
C ASN A 77 3.54 7.31 8.40
N VAL A 78 4.67 7.96 8.07
CA VAL A 78 5.89 7.27 7.63
C VAL A 78 6.57 6.46 8.75
N HIS A 79 6.51 6.93 10.00
CA HIS A 79 7.09 6.21 11.14
C HIS A 79 6.30 4.95 11.45
N GLU A 80 4.97 5.04 11.44
CA GLU A 80 4.08 3.88 11.62
C GLU A 80 4.24 2.87 10.49
N ARG A 81 4.32 3.32 9.23
CA ARG A 81 4.62 2.44 8.09
C ARG A 81 5.91 1.67 8.28
N ARG A 82 6.99 2.36 8.66
CA ARG A 82 8.29 1.73 8.85
C ARG A 82 8.21 0.70 9.97
N ALA A 83 7.63 1.06 11.12
CA ALA A 83 7.45 0.15 12.23
C ALA A 83 6.65 -1.11 11.83
N LEU A 84 5.59 -0.93 11.05
CA LEU A 84 4.75 -2.02 10.56
C LEU A 84 5.49 -2.92 9.55
N ASN A 85 6.19 -2.32 8.58
CA ASN A 85 7.01 -3.08 7.65
C ASN A 85 8.12 -3.87 8.37
N ASP A 86 8.80 -3.25 9.33
CA ASP A 86 9.86 -3.91 10.11
C ASP A 86 9.31 -5.05 10.98
N HIS A 87 8.11 -4.87 11.54
CA HIS A 87 7.41 -5.93 12.28
C HIS A 87 7.17 -7.16 11.40
N TYR A 88 6.59 -6.95 10.21
CA TYR A 88 6.31 -8.05 9.29
C TYR A 88 7.56 -8.66 8.66
N ALA A 89 8.57 -7.86 8.34
CA ALA A 89 9.84 -8.37 7.80
C ALA A 89 10.56 -9.34 8.76
N ARG A 90 10.28 -9.25 10.07
CA ARG A 90 10.82 -10.16 11.09
C ARG A 90 9.97 -11.41 11.32
N SER A 91 8.77 -11.49 10.75
CA SER A 91 7.86 -12.61 10.98
C SER A 91 8.29 -13.82 10.14
N PRO A 92 8.58 -14.99 10.76
CA PRO A 92 9.02 -16.18 10.04
C PRO A 92 8.05 -16.59 8.93
N GLY A 93 8.59 -16.99 7.77
CA GLY A 93 7.76 -17.44 6.63
C GLY A 93 6.95 -16.33 5.95
N SER A 94 7.31 -15.08 6.20
CA SER A 94 6.63 -13.93 5.61
C SER A 94 7.61 -12.90 5.02
N ARG A 95 7.08 -12.03 4.16
CA ARG A 95 7.81 -10.93 3.52
C ARG A 95 6.93 -9.69 3.47
N SER A 96 7.55 -8.52 3.52
CA SER A 96 6.84 -7.25 3.43
C SER A 96 7.59 -6.19 2.63
N ALA A 97 6.82 -5.24 2.09
CA ALA A 97 7.33 -4.09 1.38
C ALA A 97 6.57 -2.82 1.77
N MET A 98 7.29 -1.70 1.88
CA MET A 98 6.70 -0.37 1.96
C MET A 98 6.64 0.24 0.55
N LEU A 99 5.44 0.56 0.07
CA LEU A 99 5.14 1.04 -1.27
C LEU A 99 4.36 2.36 -1.17
N GLY A 100 5.05 3.49 -1.11
CA GLY A 100 4.40 4.79 -0.86
C GLY A 100 3.68 4.78 0.49
N PRO A 101 2.36 5.02 0.55
CA PRO A 101 1.59 4.93 1.79
C PRO A 101 1.09 3.51 2.10
N LEU A 102 1.41 2.51 1.29
CA LEU A 102 0.99 1.13 1.48
C LEU A 102 2.09 0.30 2.16
N VAL A 103 1.67 -0.65 2.98
CA VAL A 103 2.48 -1.79 3.42
C VAL A 103 1.85 -3.05 2.84
N LEU A 104 2.60 -3.76 2.01
CA LEU A 104 2.27 -5.10 1.53
C LEU A 104 2.92 -6.12 2.46
N HIS A 105 2.18 -7.13 2.87
CA HIS A 105 2.68 -8.30 3.55
C HIS A 105 2.13 -9.56 2.89
N VAL A 106 2.99 -10.57 2.75
CA VAL A 106 2.64 -11.90 2.25
C VAL A 106 3.25 -12.95 3.16
N SER A 107 2.46 -13.93 3.54
CA SER A 107 2.80 -15.09 4.36
C SER A 107 2.48 -16.39 3.63
N GLY A 108 3.12 -17.49 4.02
CA GLY A 108 2.87 -18.80 3.41
C GLY A 108 3.41 -18.92 1.98
N ASP A 109 4.37 -18.08 1.61
CA ASP A 109 5.03 -18.05 0.31
C ASP A 109 6.52 -18.43 0.47
N PRO A 110 6.90 -19.71 0.54
CA PRO A 110 8.30 -20.08 0.80
C PRO A 110 9.24 -19.59 -0.32
N SER A 111 8.81 -19.65 -1.58
CA SER A 111 9.62 -19.24 -2.73
C SER A 111 9.81 -17.72 -2.84
N GLY A 112 8.92 -16.93 -2.23
CA GLY A 112 8.94 -15.47 -2.36
C GLY A 112 8.47 -15.00 -3.74
N GLU A 113 7.88 -15.88 -4.53
CA GLU A 113 7.41 -15.58 -5.89
C GLU A 113 6.15 -14.73 -5.84
N VAL A 114 5.18 -15.12 -5.01
CA VAL A 114 3.93 -14.38 -4.81
C VAL A 114 4.24 -12.99 -4.26
N TYR A 115 5.12 -12.90 -3.27
CA TYR A 115 5.56 -11.62 -2.71
C TYR A 115 6.18 -10.72 -3.78
N ARG A 116 7.11 -11.24 -4.59
CA ARG A 116 7.76 -10.45 -5.65
C ARG A 116 6.75 -9.96 -6.68
N TRP A 117 5.89 -10.86 -7.15
CA TRP A 117 4.87 -10.51 -8.14
C TRP A 117 3.90 -9.46 -7.60
N ALA A 118 3.33 -9.65 -6.40
CA ALA A 118 2.44 -8.67 -5.79
C ALA A 118 3.10 -7.31 -5.55
N ARG A 119 4.37 -7.30 -5.09
CA ARG A 119 5.13 -6.07 -4.88
C ARG A 119 5.34 -5.32 -6.20
N ASP A 120 5.75 -6.03 -7.24
CA ASP A 120 6.07 -5.42 -8.53
C ASP A 120 4.79 -4.91 -9.23
N THR A 121 3.71 -5.69 -9.19
CA THR A 121 2.38 -5.26 -9.67
C THR A 121 1.90 -3.97 -8.98
N LEU A 122 1.99 -3.89 -7.65
CA LEU A 122 1.59 -2.68 -6.92
C LEU A 122 2.52 -1.50 -7.20
N ARG A 123 3.82 -1.75 -7.37
CA ARG A 123 4.80 -0.72 -7.71
C ARG A 123 4.51 -0.11 -9.09
N ASP A 124 4.22 -0.95 -10.07
CA ASP A 124 3.93 -0.51 -11.44
C ASP A 124 2.62 0.29 -11.49
N TRP A 125 1.59 -0.18 -10.81
CA TRP A 125 0.35 0.58 -10.65
C TRP A 125 0.59 1.95 -10.00
N GLN A 126 1.36 2.03 -8.92
CA GLN A 126 1.69 3.31 -8.27
C GLN A 126 2.51 4.25 -9.15
N ALA A 127 3.34 3.72 -10.04
CA ALA A 127 4.08 4.53 -11.01
C ALA A 127 3.12 5.19 -12.02
N GLY A 128 2.15 4.42 -12.54
CA GLY A 128 1.15 4.93 -13.48
C GLY A 128 0.12 5.90 -12.88
N GLN A 129 0.03 6.04 -11.55
CA GLN A 129 -0.81 7.06 -10.90
C GLN A 129 -0.14 8.45 -10.84
N LYS A 130 1.14 8.56 -11.21
CA LYS A 130 1.92 9.82 -11.12
C LYS A 130 2.10 10.53 -12.46
N GLU A 131 1.64 9.91 -13.54
CA GLU A 131 1.61 10.45 -14.92
C GLU A 131 0.29 11.17 -15.18
#